data_AF-D3AH09-F1
#
_entry.id   AF-D3AH09-F1
#
_cell.length_a   1.000
_cell.length_b   1.000
_cell.length_c   1.000
_cell.angle_alpha   90.00
_cell.angle_beta   90.00
_cell.angle_gamma   90.00
#
_symmetry.space_group_name_H-M   'P 1'
#
loop_
_entity.id
_entity.type
_entity.pdbx_description
1 polymer ?
#
loop_
_entity_poly.entity_id
_entity_poly.type
_entity_poly.pdbx_seq_one_letter_code
_entity_poly.pdbx_strand_id
1 'polypeptide(L)'
;SFDFNVFERAIRHPLPRVLMGTDLHQSSVKKLVRSMPVLLSKLYGCGVSLEDILYGVTAGPAMALGLTDWCRLSTVRNATLFRIVDHTEAYEDCQGNTRTFHRAFLTEGVILNGKYRKAPAQL
;
A
#
# COMPACT_ATOMS: atom_id res chain seq x y z
N SER A 1 -10.88 1.78 -7.51
CA SER A 1 -11.05 3.25 -7.45
C SER A 1 -10.92 3.79 -6.02
N PHE A 2 -10.38 5.00 -5.83
CA PHE A 2 -10.16 5.64 -4.51
C PHE A 2 -10.45 7.13 -4.62
N ASP A 3 -11.10 7.72 -3.60
CA ASP A 3 -11.46 9.15 -3.49
C ASP A 3 -11.01 9.68 -2.11
N PHE A 4 -10.22 10.75 -2.09
CA PHE A 4 -9.71 11.37 -0.86
C PHE A 4 -10.82 11.90 0.04
N ASN A 5 -11.79 12.62 -0.52
CA ASN A 5 -12.85 13.25 0.25
C ASN A 5 -13.78 12.20 0.90
N VAL A 6 -14.03 11.09 0.22
CA VAL A 6 -14.76 9.95 0.79
C VAL A 6 -13.94 9.30 1.90
N PHE A 7 -12.67 9.00 1.62
CA PHE A 7 -11.81 8.30 2.55
C PHE A 7 -11.55 9.11 3.84
N GLU A 8 -11.17 10.38 3.71
CA GLU A 8 -10.90 11.30 4.83
C GLU A 8 -12.14 11.53 5.72
N ARG A 9 -13.36 11.39 5.18
CA ARG A 9 -14.59 11.40 5.96
C ARG A 9 -14.81 10.07 6.67
N ALA A 10 -14.62 8.95 5.97
CA ALA A 10 -14.83 7.61 6.51
C ALA A 10 -13.91 7.32 7.71
N ILE A 11 -12.62 7.66 7.63
CA ILE A 11 -11.64 7.39 8.69
C ILE A 11 -11.87 8.19 9.98
N ARG A 12 -12.78 9.18 9.98
CA ARG A 12 -13.19 9.91 11.21
C ARG A 12 -14.13 9.09 12.09
N HIS A 13 -14.62 7.97 11.58
CA HIS A 13 -15.48 7.04 12.30
C HIS A 13 -14.71 5.76 12.63
N PRO A 14 -15.11 5.01 13.68
CA PRO A 14 -14.53 3.70 13.96
C PRO A 14 -14.79 2.78 12.75
N LEU A 15 -13.74 2.46 12.02
CA LEU A 15 -13.77 1.48 10.93
C LEU A 15 -13.11 0.18 11.40
N PRO A 16 -13.62 -0.99 10.99
CA PRO A 16 -12.87 -2.22 11.15
C PRO A 16 -11.58 -2.15 10.32
N ARG A 17 -10.62 -3.03 10.60
CA ARG A 17 -9.46 -3.17 9.72
C ARG A 17 -9.92 -3.56 8.30
N VAL A 18 -9.49 -2.79 7.32
CA VAL A 18 -9.88 -2.96 5.92
C VAL A 18 -8.77 -3.64 5.10
N LEU A 19 -9.17 -4.38 4.08
CA LEU A 19 -8.25 -4.90 3.06
C LEU A 19 -7.94 -3.78 2.07
N MET A 20 -6.69 -3.71 1.62
CA MET A 20 -6.19 -2.63 0.76
C MET A 20 -5.63 -3.21 -0.53
N GLY A 21 -6.12 -2.72 -1.66
CA GLY A 21 -5.75 -3.20 -2.98
C GLY A 21 -5.71 -2.07 -4.00
N THR A 22 -4.89 -2.25 -5.03
CA THR A 22 -4.63 -1.22 -6.05
C THR A 22 -5.70 -1.17 -7.14
N ASP A 23 -6.41 -2.27 -7.38
CA ASP A 23 -7.25 -2.44 -8.58
C ASP A 23 -6.45 -2.10 -9.85
N LEU A 24 -5.23 -2.65 -9.94
CA LEU A 24 -4.29 -2.34 -11.01
C LEU A 24 -4.65 -3.12 -12.28
N HIS A 25 -4.97 -2.40 -13.35
CA HIS A 25 -5.23 -2.91 -14.69
C HIS A 25 -4.80 -1.85 -15.72
N GLN A 26 -4.81 -2.18 -17.02
CA GLN A 26 -4.27 -1.30 -18.07
C GLN A 26 -4.83 0.14 -18.05
N SER A 27 -6.09 0.30 -17.64
CA SER A 27 -6.76 1.60 -17.57
C SER A 27 -6.41 2.40 -16.31
N SER A 28 -6.08 1.75 -15.18
CA SER A 28 -5.77 2.43 -13.90
C SER A 28 -4.29 2.81 -13.78
N VAL A 29 -3.38 2.04 -14.39
CA VAL A 29 -1.93 2.31 -14.42
C VAL A 29 -1.61 3.68 -15.01
N LYS A 30 -2.38 4.11 -16.01
CA LYS A 30 -2.08 5.32 -16.79
C LYS A 30 -2.37 6.64 -16.06
N LYS A 31 -3.09 6.62 -14.92
CA LYS A 31 -3.53 7.88 -14.26
C LYS A 31 -3.48 7.91 -12.74
N LEU A 32 -3.78 6.81 -12.03
CA LEU A 32 -4.20 6.93 -10.62
C LEU A 32 -3.35 6.14 -9.63
N VAL A 33 -3.13 4.86 -9.89
CA VAL A 33 -2.29 3.98 -9.07
C VAL A 33 -1.37 3.26 -10.03
N ARG A 34 -0.09 3.61 -10.00
CA ARG A 34 0.93 2.99 -10.87
C ARG A 34 1.63 1.81 -10.21
N SER A 35 1.58 1.72 -8.88
CA SER A 35 2.22 0.68 -8.09
C SER A 35 1.62 0.59 -6.68
N MET A 36 1.90 -0.50 -5.96
CA MET A 36 1.48 -0.65 -4.56
C MET A 36 2.08 0.44 -3.65
N PRO A 37 3.40 0.79 -3.72
CA PRO A 37 3.96 1.87 -2.89
C PRO A 37 3.24 3.21 -3.02
N VAL A 38 2.74 3.56 -4.21
CA VAL A 38 1.95 4.79 -4.43
C VAL A 38 0.62 4.73 -3.66
N LEU A 39 -0.07 3.58 -3.65
CA LEU A 39 -1.27 3.40 -2.85
C LEU A 39 -0.96 3.54 -1.35
N LEU A 40 0.09 2.87 -0.88
CA LEU A 40 0.48 2.91 0.55
C LEU A 40 0.85 4.33 0.98
N SER A 41 1.54 5.08 0.13
CA SER A 41 1.90 6.48 0.38
C SER A 41 0.67 7.38 0.51
N LYS A 42 -0.35 7.18 -0.34
CA LYS A 42 -1.64 7.89 -0.23
C LYS A 42 -2.31 7.60 1.11
N LEU A 43 -2.45 6.33 1.47
CA LEU A 43 -3.13 5.92 2.71
C LEU A 43 -2.40 6.41 3.96
N TYR A 44 -1.08 6.29 3.97
CA TYR A 44 -0.24 6.81 5.05
C TYR A 44 -0.34 8.33 5.16
N GLY A 45 -0.31 9.04 4.03
CA GLY A 45 -0.54 10.49 3.96
C GLY A 45 -1.92 10.93 4.47
N CYS A 46 -2.95 10.10 4.27
CA CYS A 46 -4.29 10.32 4.83
C CYS A 46 -4.39 10.03 6.33
N GLY A 47 -3.31 9.59 6.99
CA GLY A 47 -3.28 9.34 8.44
C GLY A 47 -3.66 7.93 8.86
N VAL A 48 -3.68 6.95 7.94
CA VAL A 48 -3.84 5.54 8.32
C VAL A 48 -2.58 5.06 9.03
N SER A 49 -2.75 4.34 10.15
CA SER A 49 -1.63 3.77 10.90
C SER A 49 -0.81 2.80 10.05
N LEU A 50 0.49 2.71 10.31
CA LEU A 50 1.35 1.76 9.62
C LEU A 50 0.87 0.32 9.88
N GLU A 51 0.43 0.02 11.10
CA GLU A 51 -0.06 -1.29 11.52
C GLU A 51 -1.30 -1.71 10.73
N ASP A 52 -2.27 -0.81 10.53
CA ASP A 52 -3.48 -1.11 9.77
C ASP A 52 -3.19 -1.21 8.27
N ILE A 53 -2.27 -0.39 7.76
CA ILE A 53 -1.76 -0.53 6.38
C ILE A 53 -1.14 -1.91 6.19
N LEU A 54 -0.19 -2.29 7.04
CA LEU A 54 0.51 -3.56 6.94
C LEU A 54 -0.46 -4.74 7.06
N TYR A 55 -1.42 -4.69 7.99
CA TYR A 55 -2.47 -5.69 8.06
C TYR A 55 -3.27 -5.77 6.75
N GLY A 56 -3.70 -4.62 6.23
CA GLY A 56 -4.55 -4.50 5.04
C GLY A 56 -3.90 -5.01 3.75
N VAL A 57 -2.56 -5.07 3.68
CA VAL A 57 -1.82 -5.61 2.53
C VAL A 57 -1.04 -6.89 2.81
N THR A 58 -1.13 -7.47 4.01
CA THR A 58 -0.45 -8.73 4.35
C THR A 58 -1.41 -9.77 4.94
N ALA A 59 -1.56 -9.80 6.26
CA ALA A 59 -2.32 -10.82 6.99
C ALA A 59 -3.81 -10.81 6.62
N GLY A 60 -4.40 -9.62 6.41
CA GLY A 60 -5.80 -9.49 6.01
C GLY A 60 -6.09 -10.22 4.69
N PRO A 61 -5.42 -9.87 3.59
CA PRO A 61 -5.59 -10.57 2.32
C PRO A 61 -5.20 -12.05 2.37
N ALA A 62 -4.12 -12.41 3.08
CA ALA A 62 -3.72 -13.81 3.22
C ALA A 62 -4.83 -14.65 3.88
N MET A 63 -5.43 -14.14 4.95
CA MET A 63 -6.56 -14.79 5.62
C MET A 63 -7.78 -14.88 4.71
N ALA A 64 -8.14 -13.80 4.02
CA ALA A 64 -9.29 -13.77 3.11
C ALA A 64 -9.15 -14.76 1.94
N LEU A 65 -7.92 -15.03 1.50
CA LEU A 65 -7.60 -15.97 0.43
C LEU A 65 -7.30 -17.40 0.92
N GLY A 66 -7.34 -17.65 2.24
CA GLY A 66 -6.99 -18.96 2.81
C GLY A 66 -5.51 -19.34 2.64
N LEU A 67 -4.61 -18.36 2.49
CA LEU A 67 -3.17 -18.59 2.38
C LEU A 67 -2.56 -18.84 3.75
N THR A 68 -2.17 -20.09 4.00
CA THR A 68 -1.43 -20.47 5.21
C THR A 68 0.05 -20.10 5.08
N ASP A 69 0.66 -19.70 6.18
CA ASP A 69 2.10 -19.40 6.31
C ASP A 69 2.66 -18.29 5.40
N TRP A 70 1.82 -17.60 4.63
CA TRP A 70 2.25 -16.57 3.68
C TRP A 70 2.96 -15.39 4.34
N CYS A 71 2.54 -15.02 5.55
CA CYS A 71 3.09 -13.92 6.34
C CYS A 71 3.97 -14.40 7.51
N ARG A 72 4.43 -15.66 7.51
CA ARG A 72 5.25 -16.22 8.59
C ARG A 72 6.69 -15.71 8.49
N LEU A 73 7.13 -14.93 9.49
CA LEU A 73 8.50 -14.37 9.52
C LEU A 73 9.53 -15.27 10.20
N SER A 74 9.13 -16.32 10.92
CA SER A 74 10.07 -17.28 11.55
C SER A 74 10.95 -18.00 10.52
N THR A 75 10.42 -18.19 9.31
CA THR A 75 11.15 -18.66 8.13
C THR A 75 10.77 -17.74 6.98
N VAL A 76 11.60 -16.74 6.68
CA VAL A 76 11.28 -15.70 5.70
C VAL A 76 11.25 -16.29 4.28
N ARG A 77 10.07 -16.78 3.88
CA ARG A 77 9.80 -17.28 2.52
C ARG A 77 9.28 -16.16 1.62
N ASN A 78 8.38 -15.34 2.14
CA ASN A 78 7.78 -14.22 1.42
C ASN A 78 7.86 -12.97 2.32
N ALA A 79 8.50 -11.91 1.82
CA ALA A 79 8.59 -10.63 2.52
C ALA A 79 8.89 -9.50 1.56
N THR A 80 8.55 -8.28 1.96
CA THR A 80 8.90 -7.06 1.24
C THR A 80 9.77 -6.20 2.16
N LEU A 81 10.93 -5.79 1.67
CA LEU A 81 11.77 -4.80 2.31
C LEU A 81 11.36 -3.44 1.75
N PHE A 82 10.99 -2.52 2.64
CA PHE A 82 10.61 -1.17 2.27
C PHE A 82 11.13 -0.17 3.29
N ARG A 83 11.15 1.11 2.89
CA ARG A 83 11.39 2.26 3.75
C ARG A 83 10.24 3.25 3.61
N ILE A 84 10.02 4.03 4.65
CA ILE A 84 9.30 5.29 4.53
C ILE A 84 10.35 6.39 4.44
N VAL A 85 10.34 7.15 3.35
CA VAL A 85 11.35 8.18 3.06
C VAL A 85 10.69 9.55 2.97
N ASP A 86 11.45 10.60 3.23
CA ASP A 86 11.02 11.97 2.94
C ASP A 86 10.96 12.16 1.42
N HIS A 87 9.76 12.48 0.92
CA HIS A 87 9.48 12.65 -0.49
C HIS A 87 8.20 13.46 -0.65
N THR A 88 8.26 14.57 -1.39
CA THR A 88 7.09 15.43 -1.62
C THR A 88 6.50 15.15 -3.00
N GLU A 89 5.28 14.65 -3.03
CA GLU A 89 4.55 14.35 -4.27
C GLU A 89 3.07 14.72 -4.13
N ALA A 90 2.51 15.25 -5.21
CA ALA A 90 1.07 15.46 -5.35
C ALA A 90 0.44 14.20 -5.93
N TYR A 91 -0.51 13.63 -5.19
CA TYR A 91 -1.22 12.42 -5.57
C TYR A 91 -2.63 12.78 -6.02
N GLU A 92 -3.05 12.25 -7.17
CA GLU A 92 -4.41 12.42 -7.72
C GLU A 92 -5.28 11.17 -7.45
N ASP A 93 -6.56 11.38 -7.12
CA ASP A 93 -7.56 10.32 -6.94
C ASP A 93 -8.47 10.13 -8.16
N CYS A 94 -9.41 9.17 -8.11
CA CYS A 94 -10.25 8.87 -9.28
C CYS A 94 -11.25 9.97 -9.68
N GLN A 95 -11.46 10.97 -8.82
CA GLN A 95 -12.32 12.12 -9.07
C GLN A 95 -11.52 13.36 -9.47
N GLY A 96 -10.19 13.26 -9.59
CA GLY A 96 -9.29 14.37 -9.90
C GLY A 96 -8.95 15.24 -8.68
N ASN A 97 -9.30 14.84 -7.46
CA ASN A 97 -8.83 15.55 -6.28
C ASN A 97 -7.35 15.26 -6.06
N THR A 98 -6.62 16.26 -5.57
CA THR A 98 -5.20 16.12 -5.25
C THR A 98 -4.91 16.33 -3.77
N ARG A 99 -3.89 15.63 -3.27
CA ARG A 99 -3.27 15.86 -1.96
C ARG A 99 -1.76 15.81 -2.11
N THR A 100 -1.07 16.73 -1.44
CA THR A 100 0.40 16.68 -1.36
C THR A 100 0.80 16.02 -0.05
N PHE A 101 1.65 15.00 -0.13
CA PHE A 101 2.23 14.34 1.04
C PHE A 101 3.74 14.44 1.01
N HIS A 102 4.37 14.36 2.17
CA HIS A 102 5.81 14.59 2.36
C HIS A 102 6.59 13.33 2.74
N ARG A 103 5.91 12.19 2.78
CA ARG A 103 6.51 10.87 3.01
C ARG A 103 5.93 9.87 2.03
N ALA A 104 6.78 8.94 1.59
CA ALA A 104 6.38 7.89 0.66
C ALA A 104 6.97 6.54 1.06
N PHE A 105 6.25 5.48 0.71
CA PHE A 105 6.76 4.11 0.72
C PHE A 105 7.71 3.92 -0.45
N LEU A 106 8.89 3.38 -0.16
CA LEU A 106 9.89 2.98 -1.13
C LEU A 106 10.16 1.48 -0.96
N THR A 107 9.90 0.68 -1.99
CA THR A 107 10.27 -0.75 -1.98
C THR A 107 11.74 -0.91 -2.34
N GLU A 108 12.49 -1.56 -1.47
CA GLU A 108 13.93 -1.84 -1.64
C GLU A 108 14.17 -3.22 -2.25
N GLY A 109 13.32 -4.19 -1.90
CA GLY A 109 13.44 -5.54 -2.38
C GLY A 109 12.30 -6.45 -1.93
N VAL A 110 12.26 -7.62 -2.54
CA VAL A 110 11.27 -8.65 -2.27
C VAL A 110 12.00 -9.98 -2.05
N ILE A 111 11.62 -10.69 -1.02
CA ILE A 111 11.94 -12.10 -0.83
C ILE A 111 10.71 -12.87 -1.29
N LEU A 112 10.87 -13.72 -2.30
CA LEU A 112 9.80 -14.57 -2.81
C LEU A 112 10.31 -16.01 -2.88
N ASN A 113 9.60 -16.93 -2.22
CA ASN A 113 10.02 -18.32 -2.05
C ASN A 113 11.46 -18.46 -1.52
N GLY A 114 11.86 -17.59 -0.59
CA GLY A 114 13.18 -17.57 0.04
C GLY A 114 14.29 -16.97 -0.83
N LYS A 115 13.98 -16.43 -2.01
CA LYS A 115 14.95 -15.79 -2.90
C LYS A 115 14.77 -14.28 -2.88
N TYR A 116 15.84 -13.57 -2.56
CA TYR A 116 15.87 -12.11 -2.61
C TYR A 116 15.97 -11.58 -4.05
N ARG A 117 15.22 -10.53 -4.33
CA ARG A 117 15.30 -9.72 -5.55
C ARG A 117 15.29 -8.26 -5.16
N LYS A 118 16.26 -7.49 -5.67
CA LYS A 118 16.26 -6.04 -5.52
C LYS A 118 15.09 -5.46 -6.32
N ALA A 119 14.32 -4.57 -5.72
CA ALA A 119 13.27 -3.85 -6.42
C ALA A 119 13.87 -2.65 -7.16
N PRO A 120 13.30 -2.25 -8.31
CA PRO A 120 13.65 -0.96 -8.90
C PRO A 120 13.23 0.15 -7.93
N ALA A 121 14.08 1.15 -7.75
CA ALA A 121 13.75 2.32 -6.94
C ALA A 121 12.59 3.07 -7.62
N GLN A 122 11.37 2.88 -7.11
CA GLN A 122 10.16 3.54 -7.57
C GLN A 122 9.41 4.06 -6.35
N LEU A 123 9.43 5.38 -6.20
CA LEU A 123 8.46 6.16 -5.42
C LEU A 123 7.22 6.30 -6.27
#